data_AF-A0AAJ2H6R7-F1
#
_entry.id   AF-A0AAJ2H6R7-F1
#
_cell.length_a   1.000
_cell.length_b   1.000
_cell.length_c   1.000
_cell.angle_alpha   90.00
_cell.angle_beta   90.00
_cell.angle_gamma   90.00
#
_symmetry.space_group_name_H-M   'P 1'
#
loop_
_entity.id
_entity.type
_entity.pdbx_description
1 polymer ?
#
loop_
_entity_poly.entity_id
_entity_poly.type
_entity_poly.pdbx_seq_one_letter_code
_entity_poly.pdbx_strand_id
1 'polypeptide(L)'
;RLEEGLIFISDSRTNAGVDHIATFRKLHRFGVKGERIIVIQSAGNLATSQAVITRLRHQIQVNADRHLHNVTSLFEAAELVGECMTDIVKHVNGLSEGGEYDFTSSLLLGGQI
;
A
#
# COMPACT_ATOMS: atom_id res chain seq x y z
N ARG A 1 -10.97 12.31 -9.30
CA ARG A 1 -11.29 11.51 -10.50
C ARG A 1 -11.77 12.46 -11.57
N LEU A 2 -11.21 12.40 -12.76
CA LEU A 2 -11.66 13.18 -13.92
C LEU A 2 -12.56 12.29 -14.79
N GLU A 3 -13.30 12.90 -15.71
CA GLU A 3 -14.07 12.14 -16.71
C GLU A 3 -13.12 11.35 -17.63
N GLU A 4 -12.03 11.98 -18.06
CA GLU A 4 -11.05 11.39 -18.98
C GLU A 4 -10.04 10.43 -18.30
N GLY A 5 -10.02 10.37 -16.96
CA GLY A 5 -9.15 9.44 -16.24
C GLY A 5 -8.66 9.90 -14.87
N LEU A 6 -7.44 9.48 -14.53
CA LEU A 6 -6.83 9.65 -13.21
C LEU A 6 -5.38 10.13 -13.34
N ILE A 7 -4.99 11.07 -12.48
CA ILE A 7 -3.62 11.57 -12.34
C ILE A 7 -3.15 11.26 -10.92
N PHE A 8 -1.95 10.69 -10.80
CA PHE A 8 -1.33 10.34 -9.53
C PHE A 8 0.06 10.96 -9.44
N ILE A 9 0.35 11.66 -8.35
CA ILE A 9 1.63 12.32 -8.11
C ILE A 9 1.99 12.11 -6.63
N SER A 10 3.19 11.60 -6.37
CA SER A 10 3.76 11.49 -5.03
C SER A 10 5.13 12.16 -4.99
N ASP A 11 5.46 12.78 -3.86
CA ASP A 11 6.84 13.13 -3.53
C ASP A 11 7.63 11.87 -3.12
N SER A 12 8.86 12.07 -2.65
CA SER A 12 9.73 10.98 -2.22
C SER A 12 10.47 11.23 -0.91
N ARG A 13 10.32 12.40 -0.27
CA ARG A 13 11.02 12.70 0.99
C ARG A 13 10.36 11.95 2.12
N THR A 14 11.12 11.16 2.85
CA THR A 14 10.58 10.32 3.93
C THR A 14 11.46 10.39 5.17
N ASN A 15 10.83 10.49 6.33
CA ASN A 15 11.49 10.26 7.62
C ASN A 15 11.55 8.74 7.87
N ALA A 16 12.76 8.19 7.95
CA ALA A 16 13.04 6.77 8.17
C ALA A 16 13.58 6.46 9.57
N GLY A 17 13.59 7.46 10.47
CA GLY A 17 14.15 7.38 11.82
C GLY A 17 14.70 8.71 12.28
N VAL A 18 15.09 8.78 13.56
CA VAL A 18 15.76 9.97 14.12
C VAL A 18 17.00 10.28 13.28
N ASP A 19 17.06 11.52 12.79
CA ASP A 19 18.12 12.04 11.90
C ASP A 19 18.31 11.29 10.58
N HIS A 20 17.31 10.52 10.14
CA HIS A 20 17.36 9.78 8.88
C HIS A 20 16.24 10.24 7.93
N ILE A 21 16.53 11.27 7.14
CA ILE A 21 15.67 11.69 6.02
C ILE A 21 16.26 11.16 4.72
N ALA A 22 15.48 10.38 3.99
CA ALA A 22 15.92 9.73 2.75
C ALA A 22 14.82 9.74 1.67
N THR A 23 15.19 9.26 0.49
CA THR A 23 14.31 9.21 -0.68
C THR A 23 13.69 7.82 -0.83
N PHE A 24 12.37 7.73 -0.72
CA PHE A 24 11.62 6.48 -0.95
C PHE A 24 10.46 6.70 -1.91
N ARG A 25 10.18 5.71 -2.75
CA ARG A 25 9.03 5.74 -3.67
C ARG A 25 7.73 5.60 -2.87
N LYS A 26 6.81 6.54 -3.05
CA LYS A 26 5.47 6.57 -2.44
C LYS A 26 4.32 6.37 -3.44
N LEU A 27 4.63 5.88 -4.64
CA LEU A 27 3.65 5.54 -5.68
C LEU A 27 4.01 4.18 -6.26
N HIS A 28 3.10 3.22 -6.15
CA HIS A 28 3.28 1.84 -6.53
C HIS A 28 2.23 1.43 -7.54
N ARG A 29 2.64 0.74 -8.60
CA ARG A 29 1.76 0.26 -9.66
C ARG A 29 1.63 -1.25 -9.56
N PHE A 30 0.41 -1.73 -9.73
CA PHE A 30 0.00 -3.13 -9.84
C PHE A 30 -0.89 -3.29 -11.07
N GLY A 31 -1.02 -4.51 -11.58
CA GLY A 31 -1.97 -4.83 -12.63
C GLY A 31 -1.38 -5.64 -13.79
N VAL A 32 -2.23 -5.87 -14.78
CA VAL A 32 -1.97 -6.71 -15.94
C VAL A 32 -2.13 -5.84 -17.19
N LYS A 33 -1.11 -5.81 -18.03
CA LYS A 33 -1.06 -4.95 -19.21
C LYS A 33 -2.24 -5.24 -20.14
N GLY A 34 -3.02 -4.21 -20.47
CA GLY A 34 -4.18 -4.31 -21.37
C GLY A 34 -5.48 -4.73 -20.69
N GLU A 35 -5.45 -5.05 -19.39
CA GLU A 35 -6.63 -5.44 -18.62
C GLU A 35 -6.87 -4.45 -17.48
N ARG A 36 -5.91 -4.32 -16.56
CA ARG A 36 -6.09 -3.55 -15.32
C ARG A 36 -4.86 -2.74 -14.94
N ILE A 37 -5.09 -1.61 -14.28
CA ILE A 37 -4.06 -0.83 -13.60
C ILE A 37 -4.57 -0.40 -12.24
N ILE A 38 -3.79 -0.68 -11.20
CA ILE A 38 -4.07 -0.26 -9.83
C ILE A 38 -2.85 0.52 -9.33
N VAL A 39 -3.09 1.70 -8.78
CA VAL A 39 -2.08 2.59 -8.21
C VAL A 39 -2.35 2.72 -6.72
N ILE A 40 -1.29 2.53 -5.93
CA ILE A 40 -1.31 2.74 -4.48
C ILE A 40 -0.28 3.80 -4.14
N GLN A 41 -0.70 4.86 -3.44
CA GLN A 41 0.19 5.88 -2.89
C GLN A 41 0.26 5.76 -1.37
N SER A 42 1.42 6.05 -0.77
CA SER A 42 1.66 5.87 0.66
C SER A 42 2.08 7.14 1.38
N ALA A 43 1.66 7.25 2.64
CA ALA A 43 2.07 8.28 3.61
C ALA A 43 2.12 7.70 5.04
N GLY A 44 2.77 8.41 5.96
CA GLY A 44 2.92 7.97 7.36
C GLY A 44 4.11 7.03 7.56
N ASN A 45 3.96 6.06 8.46
CA ASN A 45 5.05 5.17 8.88
C ASN A 45 5.64 4.37 7.69
N LEU A 46 6.95 4.53 7.47
CA LEU A 46 7.65 3.91 6.35
C LEU A 46 7.67 2.37 6.47
N ALA A 47 7.88 1.83 7.66
CA ALA A 47 7.93 0.38 7.87
C ALA A 47 6.55 -0.25 7.58
N THR A 48 5.48 0.34 8.11
CA THR A 48 4.11 -0.12 7.86
C THR A 48 3.75 -0.08 6.38
N SER A 49 3.98 1.05 5.71
CA SER A 49 3.67 1.17 4.27
C SER A 49 4.49 0.22 3.40
N GLN A 50 5.78 0.03 3.70
CA GLN A 50 6.61 -0.95 2.99
C GLN A 50 6.16 -2.39 3.20
N ALA A 51 5.78 -2.75 4.44
CA ALA A 51 5.27 -4.08 4.75
C ALA A 51 3.99 -4.38 3.94
N VAL A 52 3.07 -3.42 3.83
CA VAL A 52 1.84 -3.56 3.03
C VAL A 52 2.18 -3.79 1.55
N ILE A 53 2.98 -2.91 0.95
CA ILE A 53 3.34 -3.03 -0.47
C ILE A 53 4.08 -4.34 -0.76
N THR A 54 4.95 -4.77 0.15
CA THR A 54 5.72 -6.02 0.01
C THR A 54 4.80 -7.23 0.09
N ARG A 55 3.87 -7.28 1.05
CA ARG A 55 2.92 -8.38 1.20
C ARG A 55 1.99 -8.50 0.00
N LEU A 56 1.48 -7.38 -0.52
CA LEU A 56 0.65 -7.36 -1.73
C LEU A 56 1.40 -7.89 -2.97
N ARG A 57 2.69 -7.53 -3.12
CA ARG A 57 3.53 -8.09 -4.20
C ARG A 57 3.80 -9.57 -4.02
N HIS A 58 4.09 -10.00 -2.80
CA HIS A 58 4.34 -11.40 -2.49
C HIS A 58 3.12 -12.27 -2.82
N GLN A 59 1.90 -11.83 -2.45
CA GLN A 59 0.65 -12.53 -2.78
C GLN A 59 0.49 -12.76 -4.30
N ILE A 60 0.91 -11.81 -5.13
CA ILE A 60 0.94 -11.97 -6.59
C ILE A 60 2.01 -12.98 -7.01
N GLN A 61 3.22 -12.88 -6.45
CA GLN A 61 4.35 -13.75 -6.81
C GLN A 61 4.09 -15.22 -6.50
N VAL A 62 3.43 -15.51 -5.37
CA VAL A 62 3.07 -16.89 -4.99
C VAL A 62 1.73 -17.33 -5.56
N ASN A 63 1.08 -16.48 -6.38
CA ASN A 63 -0.24 -16.73 -6.96
C ASN A 63 -1.26 -17.20 -5.90
N ALA A 64 -1.39 -16.41 -4.83
CA ALA A 64 -2.39 -16.66 -3.78
C ALA A 64 -3.81 -16.69 -4.36
N ASP A 65 -4.77 -17.29 -3.66
CA ASP A 65 -6.16 -17.38 -4.14
C ASP A 65 -6.76 -16.00 -4.45
N ARG A 66 -6.40 -14.97 -3.66
CA ARG A 66 -6.84 -13.57 -3.83
C ARG A 66 -5.65 -12.62 -3.83
N HIS A 67 -5.48 -11.83 -4.89
CA HIS A 67 -4.45 -10.79 -5.02
C HIS A 67 -4.87 -9.68 -6.01
N LEU A 68 -4.13 -8.57 -6.06
CA LEU A 68 -4.49 -7.39 -6.88
C LEU A 68 -4.59 -7.64 -8.40
N HIS A 69 -4.04 -8.76 -8.90
CA HIS A 69 -4.17 -9.16 -10.30
C HIS A 69 -5.43 -9.99 -10.61
N ASN A 70 -6.17 -10.47 -9.61
CA ASN A 70 -7.34 -11.33 -9.83
C ASN A 70 -8.65 -10.83 -9.16
N VAL A 71 -8.58 -9.79 -8.31
CA VAL A 71 -9.78 -9.13 -7.76
C VAL A 71 -10.74 -8.65 -8.87
N THR A 72 -12.04 -8.66 -8.62
CA THR A 72 -13.06 -8.39 -9.65
C THR A 72 -13.45 -6.91 -9.75
N SER A 73 -13.14 -6.11 -8.72
CA SER A 73 -13.47 -4.69 -8.68
C SER A 73 -12.45 -3.87 -7.87
N LEU A 74 -12.42 -2.55 -8.09
CA LEU A 74 -11.60 -1.65 -7.26
C LEU A 74 -12.06 -1.63 -5.79
N PHE A 75 -13.32 -1.96 -5.53
CA PHE A 75 -13.83 -2.13 -4.18
C PHE A 75 -13.17 -3.33 -3.48
N GLU A 76 -13.12 -4.49 -4.15
CA GLU A 76 -12.39 -5.66 -3.63
C GLU A 76 -10.88 -5.38 -3.50
N ALA A 77 -10.30 -4.60 -4.41
CA ALA A 77 -8.91 -4.17 -4.28
C ALA A 77 -8.70 -3.33 -3.01
N ALA A 78 -9.60 -2.40 -2.72
CA ALA A 78 -9.54 -1.57 -1.52
C ALA A 78 -9.71 -2.39 -0.23
N GLU A 79 -10.65 -3.36 -0.23
CA GLU A 79 -10.86 -4.28 0.89
C GLU A 79 -9.60 -5.11 1.17
N LEU A 80 -9.03 -5.75 0.14
CA LEU A 80 -7.78 -6.53 0.26
C LEU A 80 -6.62 -5.71 0.83
N VAL A 81 -6.47 -4.46 0.37
CA VAL A 81 -5.42 -3.55 0.87
C VAL A 81 -5.70 -3.16 2.33
N GLY A 82 -6.95 -2.88 2.68
CA GLY A 82 -7.37 -2.56 4.03
C GLY A 82 -7.16 -3.71 5.02
N GLU A 83 -7.51 -4.94 4.63
CA GLU A 83 -7.22 -6.17 5.39
C GLU A 83 -5.71 -6.30 5.63
N CYS A 84 -4.91 -6.19 4.57
CA CYS A 84 -3.45 -6.30 4.66
C CYS A 84 -2.86 -5.24 5.61
N MET A 85 -3.32 -4.00 5.52
CA MET A 85 -2.88 -2.92 6.40
C MET A 85 -3.28 -3.16 7.85
N THR A 86 -4.52 -3.60 8.08
CA THR A 86 -5.05 -3.91 9.41
C THR A 86 -4.24 -5.02 10.08
N ASP A 87 -3.93 -6.09 9.35
CA ASP A 87 -3.13 -7.21 9.87
C ASP A 87 -1.73 -6.77 10.28
N ILE A 88 -1.08 -5.95 9.45
CA ILE A 88 0.26 -5.45 9.73
C ILE A 88 0.26 -4.53 10.96
N VAL A 89 -0.69 -3.59 11.04
CA VAL A 89 -0.78 -2.67 12.19
C VAL A 89 -1.08 -3.45 13.48
N LYS A 90 -1.99 -4.43 13.44
CA LYS A 90 -2.27 -5.31 14.58
C LYS A 90 -1.02 -6.08 15.03
N HIS A 91 -0.27 -6.64 14.08
CA HIS A 91 0.95 -7.38 14.38
C HIS A 91 1.99 -6.49 15.07
N VAL A 92 2.26 -5.30 14.52
CA VAL A 92 3.26 -4.38 15.06
C VAL A 92 2.85 -3.84 16.43
N ASN A 93 1.58 -3.46 16.60
CA ASN A 93 1.08 -3.00 17.90
C ASN A 93 1.16 -4.09 18.99
N GLY A 94 1.02 -5.37 18.63
CA GLY A 94 1.19 -6.49 19.56
C GLY A 94 2.64 -6.71 20.00
N LEU A 95 3.62 -6.20 19.25
CA LEU A 95 5.05 -6.28 19.58
C LEU A 95 5.53 -5.10 20.43
N SER A 96 4.82 -3.96 20.37
CA SER A 96 5.17 -2.78 21.15
C SER A 96 4.55 -2.83 22.55
N GLU A 97 5.36 -3.09 23.58
CA GLU A 97 4.93 -2.85 24.96
C GLU A 97 4.84 -1.33 25.21
N GLY A 98 3.62 -0.81 25.44
CA GLY A 98 3.43 0.55 25.97
C GLY A 98 3.03 1.66 24.98
N GLY A 99 2.81 1.37 23.69
CA GLY A 99 2.18 2.32 22.76
C GLY A 99 2.97 3.60 22.47
N GLU A 100 4.29 3.59 22.69
CA GLU A 100 5.16 4.77 22.56
C GLU A 100 5.42 5.20 21.10
N TYR A 101 5.15 4.33 20.12
CA TYR A 101 5.47 4.55 18.71
C TYR A 101 4.22 4.56 17.82
N ASP A 102 4.13 5.53 16.91
CA ASP A 102 3.08 5.60 15.91
C ASP A 102 3.42 4.78 14.65
N PHE A 103 2.71 3.67 14.47
CA PHE A 103 2.82 2.78 13.32
C PHE A 103 1.78 3.08 12.23
N THR A 104 1.03 4.17 12.38
CA THR A 104 -0.04 4.54 11.45
C THR A 104 0.53 4.89 10.08
N SER A 105 -0.14 4.41 9.04
CA SER A 105 0.11 4.79 7.66
C SER A 105 -1.23 5.14 7.00
N SER A 106 -1.20 5.84 5.87
CA SER A 106 -2.39 6.11 5.06
C SER A 106 -2.08 5.78 3.62
N LEU A 107 -3.05 5.18 2.93
CA LEU A 107 -2.93 4.75 1.55
C LEU A 107 -4.03 5.37 0.70
N LEU A 108 -3.68 5.82 -0.50
CA LEU A 108 -4.64 6.15 -1.55
C LEU A 108 -4.59 5.05 -2.59
N LEU A 109 -5.75 4.46 -2.90
CA LEU A 109 -5.91 3.48 -3.97
C LEU A 109 -6.76 4.08 -5.10
N GLY A 110 -6.31 3.90 -6.33
CA GLY A 110 -7.09 4.25 -7.51
C GLY A 110 -6.66 3.43 -8.72
N GLY A 111 -7.43 3.45 -9.79
CA GLY A 111 -7.11 2.65 -10.97
C GLY A 111 -8.32 2.39 -11.84
N GLN A 112 -8.19 1.34 -12.65
CA GLN A 112 -9.24 0.77 -13.48
C GLN A 112 -9.00 -0.73 -13.59
N ILE A 113 -10.08 -1.50 -13.45
CA ILE A 113 -10.17 -2.93 -13.76
C ILE A 113 -11.15 -3.05 -14.92
#